data_AF-T0I1H4-F1
#
_entry.id   AF-T0I1H4-F1
#
_cell.length_a   1.000
_cell.length_b   1.000
_cell.length_c   1.000
_cell.angle_alpha   90.00
_cell.angle_beta   90.00
_cell.angle_gamma   90.00
#
_symmetry.space_group_name_H-M   'P 1'
#
loop_
_entity.id
_entity.type
_entity.pdbx_description
1 polymer ?
#
loop_
_entity_poly.entity_id
_entity_poly.type
_entity_poly.pdbx_seq_one_letter_code
_entity_poly.pdbx_strand_id
1 'polypeptide(L)'
;MKTPYDAALRVQQREIDEMSAAISTHSGVLSEVERARDRVSMSMTREADLAAGDLAVCSHAYLQRMRGERRQLATRQRVLKARLDELRDMAVDAYGTFRAIETAASGYRQDAERVIANAEQAGIDDFAAMSFIKARRAVRREDS
;
A
#
# COMPACT_ATOMS: atom_id res chain seq x y z
N MET A 1 -19.48 -10.15 -11.36
CA MET A 1 -19.33 -9.57 -12.72
C MET A 1 -17.87 -9.18 -12.94
N LYS A 2 -17.27 -9.57 -14.07
CA LYS A 2 -15.89 -9.22 -14.42
C LYS A 2 -15.87 -7.77 -14.93
N THR A 3 -14.96 -6.93 -14.45
CA THR A 3 -14.85 -5.54 -14.91
C THR A 3 -13.67 -5.39 -15.88
N PRO A 4 -13.72 -4.42 -16.83
CA PRO A 4 -12.57 -4.14 -17.70
C PRO A 4 -11.34 -3.68 -16.90
N TYR A 5 -11.51 -3.24 -15.65
CA TYR A 5 -10.46 -2.77 -14.76
C TYR A 5 -9.74 -3.90 -14.01
N ASP A 6 -10.26 -5.13 -14.03
CA ASP A 6 -9.73 -6.25 -13.22
C ASP A 6 -8.25 -6.56 -13.52
N ALA A 7 -7.82 -6.40 -14.77
CA ALA A 7 -6.42 -6.61 -15.16
C ALA A 7 -5.51 -5.52 -14.57
N ALA A 8 -5.92 -4.25 -14.66
CA ALA A 8 -5.19 -3.13 -14.11
C ALA A 8 -5.08 -3.21 -12.58
N LEU A 9 -6.19 -3.57 -11.90
CA LEU A 9 -6.20 -3.77 -10.44
C LEU A 9 -5.21 -4.85 -9.99
N ARG A 10 -5.10 -5.96 -10.74
CA ARG A 10 -4.14 -7.03 -10.41
C ARG A 10 -2.70 -6.59 -10.56
N VAL A 11 -2.37 -5.82 -11.60
CA VAL A 11 -1.02 -5.29 -11.81
C VAL A 11 -0.66 -4.33 -10.68
N GLN A 12 -1.54 -3.38 -10.39
CA GLN A 12 -1.33 -2.39 -9.33
C GLN A 12 -1.23 -3.02 -7.94
N GLN A 13 -2.02 -4.06 -7.66
CA GLN A 13 -1.89 -4.80 -6.40
C GLN A 13 -0.51 -5.45 -6.26
N ARG A 14 0.03 -6.05 -7.31
CA ARG A 14 1.38 -6.65 -7.28
C ARG A 14 2.45 -5.60 -7.04
N GLU A 15 2.36 -4.46 -7.71
CA GLU A 15 3.30 -3.34 -7.51
C GLU A 15 3.29 -2.87 -6.04
N ILE A 16 2.11 -2.72 -5.45
CA ILE A 16 1.95 -2.37 -4.03
C ILE A 16 2.56 -3.44 -3.10
N ASP A 17 2.33 -4.72 -3.39
CA ASP A 17 2.87 -5.83 -2.59
C ASP A 17 4.41 -5.86 -2.67
N GLU A 18 4.98 -5.66 -3.86
CA GLU A 18 6.43 -5.58 -4.07
C GLU A 18 7.06 -4.40 -3.33
N MET A 19 6.43 -3.21 -3.39
CA MET A 19 6.88 -2.04 -2.64
C MET A 19 6.80 -2.26 -1.13
N SER A 20 5.73 -2.88 -0.64
CA SER A 20 5.57 -3.20 0.78
C SER A 20 6.68 -4.15 1.27
N ALA A 21 7.02 -5.16 0.47
CA ALA A 21 8.13 -6.07 0.76
C ALA A 21 9.49 -5.35 0.77
N ALA A 22 9.72 -4.44 -0.19
CA ALA A 22 10.94 -3.63 -0.24
C ALA A 22 11.07 -2.71 0.98
N ILE A 23 10.00 -2.00 1.36
CA ILE A 23 9.96 -1.14 2.55
C ILE A 23 10.27 -1.95 3.81
N SER A 24 9.65 -3.12 3.97
CA SER A 24 9.89 -4.02 5.11
C SER A 24 11.37 -4.43 5.19
N THR A 25 11.94 -4.85 4.07
CA THR A 25 13.35 -5.27 3.97
C THR A 25 14.29 -4.12 4.34
N HIS A 26 14.10 -2.95 3.74
CA HIS A 26 14.93 -1.77 4.02
C HIS A 26 14.79 -1.28 5.47
N SER A 27 13.59 -1.39 6.06
CA SER A 27 13.35 -1.04 7.47
C SER A 27 14.06 -2.00 8.42
N GLY A 28 14.10 -3.29 8.08
CA GLY A 28 14.88 -4.30 8.80
C GLY A 28 16.37 -3.99 8.79
N VAL A 29 16.93 -3.73 7.60
CA VAL A 29 18.35 -3.37 7.45
C VAL A 29 18.68 -2.05 8.18
N LEU A 30 17.80 -1.06 8.13
CA LEU A 30 17.98 0.19 8.88
C LEU A 30 18.06 -0.08 10.40
N SER A 31 17.17 -0.92 10.92
CA SER A 31 17.16 -1.29 12.33
C SER A 31 18.45 -2.00 12.75
N GLU A 32 19.01 -2.85 11.90
CA GLU A 32 20.30 -3.50 12.14
C GLU A 32 21.46 -2.51 12.17
N VAL A 33 21.48 -1.55 11.24
CA VAL A 33 22.49 -0.48 11.19
C VAL A 33 22.41 0.42 12.42
N GLU A 34 21.21 0.76 12.89
CA GLU A 34 21.00 1.54 14.10
C GLU A 34 21.52 0.80 15.34
N ARG A 35 21.17 -0.49 15.50
CA ARG A 35 21.73 -1.32 16.58
C ARG A 35 23.25 -1.45 16.50
N ALA A 36 23.83 -1.58 15.29
CA ALA A 36 25.27 -1.62 15.12
C ALA A 36 25.94 -0.31 15.57
N ARG A 37 25.35 0.83 15.21
CA ARG A 37 25.84 2.15 15.63
C ARG A 37 25.79 2.34 17.14
N ASP A 38 24.73 1.86 17.79
CA ASP A 38 24.60 1.93 19.25
C ASP A 38 25.67 1.07 19.93
N ARG A 39 25.92 -0.15 19.42
CA ARG A 39 27.01 -1.01 19.90
C ARG A 39 28.38 -0.35 19.77
N VAL A 40 28.68 0.26 18.62
CA VAL A 40 29.92 1.01 18.41
C VAL A 40 30.05 2.17 19.41
N SER A 41 28.96 2.91 19.63
CA SER A 41 28.93 4.04 20.56
C SER A 41 29.17 3.59 22.01
N MET A 42 28.48 2.54 22.47
CA MET A 42 28.70 1.95 23.79
C MET A 42 30.13 1.43 23.96
N SER A 43 30.71 0.85 22.90
CA SER A 43 32.09 0.36 22.95
C SER A 43 33.10 1.50 23.08
N MET A 44 32.87 2.62 22.38
CA MET A 44 33.71 3.81 22.52
C MET A 44 33.58 4.47 23.89
N THR A 45 32.38 4.49 24.49
CA THR A 45 32.19 4.99 25.86
C THR A 45 32.95 4.14 26.86
N ARG A 46 32.85 2.80 26.77
CA ARG A 46 33.60 1.89 27.66
C ARG A 46 35.11 2.07 27.55
N GLU A 47 35.64 2.24 26.34
CA GLU A 47 37.07 2.52 26.14
C GLU A 47 37.48 3.86 26.78
N ALA A 48 36.63 4.89 26.69
CA ALA A 48 36.87 6.18 27.31
C ALA A 48 36.86 6.10 28.84
N ASP A 49 35.95 5.31 29.42
CA ASP A 49 35.86 5.09 30.87
C ASP A 49 37.09 4.34 31.39
N LEU A 50 37.57 3.33 30.64
CA LEU A 50 38.82 2.61 30.97
C LEU A 50 40.04 3.54 30.91
N ALA A 51 40.14 4.36 29.86
CA ALA A 51 41.22 5.32 29.69
C ALA A 51 41.24 6.40 30.77
N ALA A 52 40.09 6.75 31.35
CA ALA A 52 40.00 7.68 32.47
C ALA A 52 40.60 7.12 33.76
N GLY A 53 40.56 5.78 33.95
CA GLY A 53 41.17 5.10 35.08
C GLY A 53 42.67 4.83 34.90
N ASP A 54 43.10 4.52 33.68
CA ASP A 54 44.52 4.33 33.33
C ASP A 54 44.78 4.71 31.86
N LEU A 55 45.53 5.79 31.65
CA LEU A 55 45.84 6.31 30.32
C LEU A 55 46.69 5.33 29.48
N ALA A 56 47.44 4.43 30.14
CA ALA A 56 48.27 3.44 29.45
C ALA A 56 47.45 2.35 28.76
N VAL A 57 46.17 2.19 29.12
CA VAL A 57 45.25 1.20 28.55
C VAL A 57 44.60 1.71 27.24
N CYS A 58 44.61 3.02 27.00
CA CYS A 58 43.92 3.62 25.84
C CYS A 58 44.61 3.26 24.51
N SER A 59 43.88 2.60 23.61
CA SER A 59 44.40 2.31 22.26
C SER A 59 43.96 3.36 21.24
N HIS A 60 44.90 4.22 20.82
CA HIS A 60 44.63 5.23 19.79
C HIS A 60 44.17 4.60 18.46
N ALA A 61 44.79 3.48 18.07
CA ALA A 61 44.43 2.75 16.85
C ALA A 61 43.00 2.18 16.90
N TYR A 62 42.58 1.66 18.07
CA TYR A 62 41.22 1.22 18.30
C TYR A 62 40.21 2.37 18.13
N LEU A 63 40.45 3.51 18.79
CA LEU A 63 39.55 4.67 18.71
C LEU A 63 39.42 5.20 17.27
N GLN A 64 40.51 5.23 16.51
CA GLN A 64 40.47 5.62 15.10
C GLN A 64 39.60 4.66 14.26
N ARG A 65 39.76 3.35 14.46
CA ARG A 65 38.93 2.33 13.79
C ARG A 65 37.45 2.52 14.12
N MET A 66 37.10 2.65 15.41
CA MET A 66 35.71 2.81 15.85
C MET A 66 35.07 4.11 15.32
N ARG A 67 35.84 5.21 15.24
CA ARG A 67 35.39 6.46 14.61
C ARG A 67 35.11 6.27 13.12
N GLY A 68 35.96 5.52 12.41
CA GLY A 68 35.76 5.16 11.01
C GLY A 68 34.49 4.34 10.82
N GLU A 69 34.31 3.28 11.61
CA GLU A 69 33.12 2.42 11.58
C GLU A 69 31.84 3.21 11.87
N ARG A 70 31.84 4.08 12.90
CA ARG A 70 30.71 4.96 13.22
C ARG A 70 30.33 5.87 12.05
N ARG A 71 31.32 6.43 11.34
CA ARG A 71 31.07 7.28 10.16
C ARG A 71 30.46 6.48 9.02
N GLN A 72 30.96 5.27 8.76
CA GLN A 72 30.41 4.39 7.73
C GLN A 72 28.97 4.00 8.03
N LEU A 73 28.68 3.59 9.28
CA LEU A 73 27.33 3.28 9.73
C LEU A 73 26.38 4.49 9.62
N ALA A 74 26.84 5.69 10.00
CA ALA A 74 26.05 6.92 9.87
C ALA A 74 25.74 7.27 8.40
N THR A 75 26.69 7.08 7.49
CA THR A 75 26.44 7.27 6.05
C THR A 75 25.46 6.23 5.53
N ARG A 76 25.62 4.96 5.88
CA ARG A 76 24.69 3.89 5.49
C ARG A 76 23.28 4.14 6.02
N GLN A 77 23.16 4.58 7.27
CA GLN A 77 21.88 4.95 7.89
C GLN A 77 21.18 6.06 7.09
N ARG A 78 21.90 7.12 6.70
CA ARG A 78 21.35 8.21 5.89
C ARG A 78 20.86 7.74 4.52
N VAL A 79 21.65 6.91 3.83
CA VAL A 79 21.27 6.35 2.53
C VAL A 79 20.01 5.48 2.65
N LEU A 80 19.94 4.62 3.67
CA LEU A 80 18.78 3.76 3.89
C LEU A 80 17.53 4.57 4.24
N LYS A 81 17.65 5.64 5.02
CA LYS A 81 16.53 6.53 5.35
C LYS A 81 16.00 7.23 4.09
N ALA A 82 16.89 7.85 3.31
CA ALA A 82 16.50 8.48 2.05
C ALA A 82 15.80 7.49 1.11
N ARG A 83 16.32 6.26 1.00
CA ARG A 83 15.70 5.22 0.18
C ARG A 83 14.33 4.78 0.69
N LEU A 84 14.14 4.70 2.01
CA LEU A 84 12.84 4.39 2.60
C LEU A 84 11.82 5.51 2.35
N ASP A 85 12.27 6.76 2.40
CA ASP A 85 11.40 7.91 2.11
C ASP A 85 10.97 7.89 0.64
N GLU A 86 11.90 7.67 -0.30
CA GLU A 86 11.57 7.45 -1.72
C GLU A 86 10.56 6.30 -1.92
N LEU A 87 10.77 5.15 -1.28
CA LEU A 87 9.87 3.99 -1.38
C LEU A 87 8.48 4.29 -0.83
N ARG A 88 8.39 5.09 0.24
CA ARG A 88 7.11 5.50 0.83
C ARG A 88 6.37 6.46 -0.09
N ASP A 89 7.06 7.41 -0.69
CA ASP A 89 6.47 8.35 -1.65
C ASP A 89 5.92 7.59 -2.86
N MET A 90 6.70 6.67 -3.43
CA MET A 90 6.22 5.80 -4.52
C MET A 90 5.03 4.94 -4.11
N ALA A 91 5.02 4.42 -2.87
CA ALA A 91 3.90 3.64 -2.37
C ALA A 91 2.63 4.48 -2.25
N VAL A 92 2.73 5.73 -1.78
CA VAL A 92 1.59 6.67 -1.70
C VAL A 92 0.99 6.89 -3.09
N ASP A 93 1.82 7.15 -4.10
CA ASP A 93 1.36 7.37 -5.48
C ASP A 93 0.68 6.14 -6.08
N ALA A 94 1.25 4.95 -5.85
CA ALA A 94 0.68 3.69 -6.31
C ALA A 94 -0.66 3.37 -5.61
N TYR A 95 -0.75 3.60 -4.30
CA TYR A 95 -2.02 3.45 -3.57
C TYR A 95 -3.08 4.43 -4.08
N GLY A 96 -2.70 5.68 -4.37
CA GLY A 96 -3.59 6.67 -4.98
C GLY A 96 -4.14 6.21 -6.32
N THR A 97 -3.25 5.71 -7.18
CA THR A 97 -3.61 5.18 -8.51
C THR A 97 -4.53 3.95 -8.40
N PHE A 98 -4.18 3.01 -7.52
CA PHE A 98 -4.99 1.82 -7.24
C PHE A 98 -6.42 2.20 -6.78
N ARG A 99 -6.55 3.15 -5.84
CA ARG A 99 -7.85 3.61 -5.34
C ARG A 99 -8.69 4.31 -6.41
N ALA A 100 -8.05 5.06 -7.31
CA ALA A 100 -8.75 5.67 -8.44
C ALA A 100 -9.35 4.60 -9.37
N ILE A 101 -8.56 3.56 -9.71
CA ILE A 101 -9.03 2.45 -10.56
C ILE A 101 -10.12 1.64 -9.86
N GLU A 102 -9.98 1.38 -8.56
CA GLU A 102 -10.99 0.65 -7.79
C GLU A 102 -12.32 1.41 -7.74
N THR A 103 -12.26 2.73 -7.59
CA THR A 103 -13.44 3.60 -7.62
C THR A 103 -14.13 3.53 -8.98
N ALA A 104 -13.37 3.62 -10.08
CA ALA A 104 -13.90 3.48 -11.43
C ALA A 104 -14.52 2.10 -11.67
N ALA A 105 -13.89 1.04 -11.17
CA ALA A 105 -14.42 -0.32 -11.25
C ALA A 105 -15.72 -0.47 -10.45
N SER A 106 -15.82 0.15 -9.28
CA SER A 106 -17.04 0.14 -8.48
C SER A 106 -18.17 0.89 -9.16
N GLY A 107 -17.90 2.07 -9.72
CA GLY A 107 -18.89 2.84 -10.49
C GLY A 107 -19.42 2.03 -11.69
N TYR A 108 -18.52 1.39 -12.44
CA TYR A 108 -18.91 0.51 -13.55
C TYR A 108 -19.85 -0.63 -13.10
N ARG A 109 -19.59 -1.24 -11.94
CA ARG A 109 -20.46 -2.30 -11.41
C ARG A 109 -21.85 -1.78 -11.07
N GLN A 110 -21.93 -0.64 -10.39
CA GLN A 110 -23.19 -0.01 -10.03
C GLN A 110 -24.00 0.40 -11.27
N ASP A 111 -23.35 0.93 -12.30
CA ASP A 111 -24.01 1.30 -13.54
C ASP A 111 -24.58 0.08 -14.27
N ALA A 112 -23.81 -1.00 -14.36
CA ALA A 112 -24.27 -2.24 -14.98
C ALA A 112 -25.43 -2.88 -14.18
N GLU A 113 -25.37 -2.87 -12.85
CA GLU A 113 -26.48 -3.34 -11.99
C GLU A 113 -27.74 -2.50 -12.20
N ARG A 114 -27.60 -1.18 -12.29
CA ARG A 114 -28.72 -0.26 -12.59
C ARG A 114 -29.33 -0.53 -13.96
N VAL A 115 -28.53 -0.79 -14.98
CA VAL A 115 -29.03 -1.12 -16.33
C VAL A 115 -29.83 -2.43 -16.30
N ILE A 116 -29.35 -3.44 -15.58
CA ILE A 116 -30.06 -4.73 -15.43
C ILE A 116 -31.39 -4.51 -14.70
N ALA A 117 -31.38 -3.81 -13.56
CA ALA A 117 -32.59 -3.53 -12.78
C ALA A 117 -33.64 -2.75 -13.59
N ASN A 118 -33.21 -1.74 -14.36
CA ASN A 118 -34.10 -0.97 -15.23
C ASN A 118 -34.72 -1.85 -16.33
N ALA A 119 -33.95 -2.77 -16.91
CA ALA A 119 -34.45 -3.69 -17.94
C ALA A 119 -35.46 -4.70 -17.35
N GLU A 120 -35.20 -5.22 -16.16
CA GLU A 120 -36.13 -6.10 -15.44
C GLU A 120 -37.46 -5.39 -15.12
N GLN A 121 -37.38 -4.16 -14.61
CA GLN A 121 -38.57 -3.37 -14.29
C GLN A 121 -39.38 -3.01 -15.54
N ALA A 122 -38.73 -2.61 -16.63
CA ALA A 122 -39.41 -2.36 -17.90
C ALA A 122 -40.19 -3.60 -18.39
N GLY A 123 -39.62 -4.80 -18.25
CA GLY A 123 -40.32 -6.04 -18.60
C GLY A 123 -41.54 -6.34 -17.73
N ILE A 124 -41.47 -6.04 -16.43
CA ILE A 124 -42.61 -6.17 -15.50
C ILE A 124 -43.72 -5.19 -15.87
N ASP A 125 -43.35 -3.93 -16.14
CA ASP A 125 -44.29 -2.87 -16.50
C ASP A 125 -45.02 -3.19 -17.82
N ASP A 126 -44.29 -3.67 -18.83
CA ASP A 126 -44.86 -4.10 -20.11
C ASP A 126 -45.86 -5.27 -19.93
N PHE A 127 -45.50 -6.25 -19.11
CA PHE A 127 -46.39 -7.39 -18.81
C PHE A 127 -47.65 -6.96 -18.06
N ALA A 128 -47.51 -6.06 -17.08
CA ALA A 128 -48.63 -5.50 -16.33
C ALA A 128 -49.56 -4.69 -17.25
N ALA A 129 -49.00 -3.84 -18.12
CA ALA A 129 -49.76 -3.05 -19.09
C ALA A 129 -50.57 -3.95 -20.06
N MET A 130 -49.95 -5.01 -20.59
CA MET A 130 -50.63 -5.96 -21.48
C MET A 130 -51.75 -6.72 -20.76
N SER A 131 -51.52 -7.15 -19.53
CA SER A 131 -52.52 -7.83 -18.70
C SER A 131 -53.71 -6.92 -18.40
N PHE A 132 -53.45 -5.65 -18.08
CA PHE A 132 -54.48 -4.64 -17.86
C PHE A 132 -55.33 -4.39 -19.12
N ILE A 133 -54.71 -4.23 -20.29
CA ILE A 133 -55.42 -4.07 -21.56
C ILE A 133 -56.29 -5.29 -21.87
N LYS A 134 -55.78 -6.51 -21.64
CA LYS A 134 -56.52 -7.76 -21.84
C LYS A 134 -57.74 -7.84 -20.91
N ALA A 135 -57.57 -7.53 -19.63
CA ALA A 135 -58.68 -7.50 -18.66
C ALA A 135 -59.75 -6.48 -19.08
N ARG A 136 -59.36 -5.28 -19.50
CA ARG A 136 -60.31 -4.24 -19.94
C ARG A 136 -61.09 -4.63 -21.20
N ARG A 137 -60.48 -5.41 -22.10
CA ARG A 137 -61.16 -5.96 -23.29
C ARG A 137 -62.14 -7.09 -22.94
N ALA A 138 -61.87 -7.87 -21.90
CA ALA A 138 -62.77 -8.93 -21.44
C ALA A 138 -64.06 -8.33 -20.84
N VAL A 139 -63.93 -7.36 -19.93
CA VAL A 139 -65.09 -6.65 -19.33
C VAL A 139 -65.97 -6.00 -20.40
N ARG A 140 -65.37 -5.33 -21.39
CA ARG A 140 -66.12 -4.72 -22.50
C ARG A 140 -66.88 -5.72 -23.38
N ARG A 141 -66.51 -7.00 -23.38
CA ARG A 141 -67.21 -8.05 -24.14
C ARG A 141 -68.36 -8.67 -23.36
N GLU A 142 -68.38 -8.54 -22.04
CA GLU A 142 -69.47 -9.04 -21.19
C GLU A 142 -70.63 -8.03 -21.08
N ASP A 143 -70.35 -6.74 -21.28
CA ASP A 143 -71.34 -5.64 -21.26
C ASP A 143 -72.01 -5.36 -22.63
N SER A 144 -71.72 -6.15 -23.69
CA SER A 144 -72.32 -6.03 -25.05
C SER A 144 -73.13 -7.26 -25.39
#